data_AF-A0A1Q9EDL3-F1
#
_entry.id   AF-A0A1Q9EDL3-F1
#
_cell.length_a   1.000
_cell.length_b   1.000
_cell.length_c   1.000
_cell.angle_alpha   90.00
_cell.angle_beta   90.00
_cell.angle_gamma   90.00
#
_symmetry.space_group_name_H-M   'P 1'
#
loop_
_entity.id
_entity.type
_entity.pdbx_description
1 polymer ?
#
loop_
_entity_poly.entity_id
_entity_poly.type
_entity_poly.pdbx_seq_one_letter_code
_entity_poly.pdbx_strand_id
1 'polypeptide(L)'
;MAGICPPAVVSMVNSLLQSDLPMLEKMQQLTKTLKANNLAWTQDIAPSACLVHPSNRAGQMLSVEDVWSKGVRIVSLGVQKNLLQGSVCIEVAHDVARKTEQLDANRRLVALSHGQLAPVRGDERFLTLGTSHTTAFFKAVEAGCQSGDASVHIKQLEDVLSGWPWLVLSSLVEQACPGVPLFYQLASNASASGQKQISEVEACGLMAMRVKSGASLESAVAELKQADPACRGSLDAICHYVSRYGGKSFGTLMIGTEVMKLKTAAMRETLDSFEILVKDSWELCSSAQVTGASLERVFGKLCVRATLFVLGKDGKDKGGTDKHFADLPEIACAFASELKKGKTETSASKGSQAASSTGSSSVTNVLECKPEEVALMQNSHMQLGGMYTNVKEHGNKIFVFLKTEKVFVHFGLLVKWRKFKGQPPALCPPAMQELKMVHDSSGVLDEYNKAQMQQLLLDNAWMKKVEAQDLAFTSFPAMVHVMKAFKKVGELELWPWGTVSKVRAGKAVPKRLLAKGFGCDWLIQPFKSLNQADFTKMPSEEGEGVLCPFFWVRETKDAEAANMMLHVFKKNGNAFPTLRNKRPIEMYETLLYCEEEQQEEAKPKKKAKKE
;
A
#
# COMPACT_ATOMS: atom_id res chain seq x y z
N MET A 1 -9.06 -11.53 40.24
CA MET A 1 -9.96 -10.58 39.57
C MET A 1 -9.44 -10.37 38.16
N ALA A 2 -10.12 -10.88 37.14
CA ALA A 2 -9.73 -10.68 35.75
C ALA A 2 -9.94 -9.19 35.41
N GLY A 3 -8.87 -8.41 35.47
CA GLY A 3 -8.94 -6.98 35.16
C GLY A 3 -9.34 -6.81 33.70
N ILE A 4 -10.39 -6.04 33.44
CA ILE A 4 -10.72 -5.61 32.08
C ILE A 4 -10.04 -4.26 31.88
N CYS A 5 -9.43 -4.03 30.71
CA CYS A 5 -8.89 -2.72 30.37
C CYS A 5 -10.05 -1.69 30.39
N PRO A 6 -9.96 -0.59 31.15
CA PRO A 6 -11.07 0.35 31.28
C PRO A 6 -11.50 0.91 29.91
N PRO A 7 -12.80 0.95 29.56
CA PRO A 7 -13.26 1.42 28.26
C PRO A 7 -12.79 2.85 27.91
N ALA A 8 -12.67 3.72 28.92
CA ALA A 8 -12.12 5.06 28.75
C ALA A 8 -10.67 5.03 28.26
N VAL A 9 -9.85 4.11 28.79
CA VAL A 9 -8.45 3.94 28.36
C VAL A 9 -8.38 3.40 26.94
N VAL A 10 -9.25 2.46 26.57
CA VAL A 10 -9.35 1.95 25.19
C VAL A 10 -9.67 3.07 24.20
N SER A 11 -10.63 3.93 24.54
CA SER A 11 -10.98 5.10 23.73
C SER A 11 -9.81 6.07 23.58
N MET A 12 -9.10 6.37 24.68
CA MET A 12 -7.90 7.22 24.66
C MET A 12 -6.77 6.63 23.83
N VAL A 13 -6.51 5.33 23.96
CA VAL A 13 -5.47 4.63 23.20
C VAL A 13 -5.79 4.66 21.70
N ASN A 14 -7.03 4.36 21.31
CA ASN A 14 -7.44 4.39 19.92
C ASN A 14 -7.38 5.81 19.33
N SER A 15 -7.80 6.82 20.09
CA SER A 15 -7.69 8.24 19.72
C SER A 15 -6.21 8.65 19.52
N LEU A 16 -5.31 8.25 20.43
CA LEU A 16 -3.88 8.53 20.30
C LEU A 16 -3.25 7.85 19.08
N LEU A 17 -3.62 6.59 18.80
CA LEU A 17 -3.14 5.88 17.60
C LEU A 17 -3.57 6.57 16.31
N GLN A 18 -4.80 7.08 16.27
CA GLN A 18 -5.39 7.78 15.11
C GLN A 18 -4.99 9.26 14.99
N SER A 19 -4.36 9.85 16.01
CA SER A 19 -3.96 11.27 16.00
C SER A 19 -2.90 11.58 14.93
N ASP A 20 -2.70 12.87 14.60
CA ASP A 20 -1.66 13.32 13.66
C ASP A 20 -0.28 13.52 14.30
N LEU A 21 -0.12 13.16 15.57
CA LEU A 21 1.14 13.34 16.30
C LEU A 21 2.30 12.51 15.70
N PRO A 22 3.55 13.00 15.78
CA PRO A 22 4.73 12.21 15.41
C PRO A 22 4.79 10.87 16.17
N MET A 23 5.26 9.81 15.51
CA MET A 23 5.24 8.43 16.03
C MET A 23 5.88 8.29 17.42
N LEU A 24 7.03 8.94 17.67
CA LEU A 24 7.70 8.86 18.98
C LEU A 24 6.93 9.62 20.07
N GLU A 25 6.32 10.76 19.73
CA GLU A 25 5.46 11.50 20.66
C GLU A 25 4.20 10.69 21.00
N LYS A 26 3.59 10.01 20.02
CA LYS A 26 2.49 9.06 20.25
C LYS A 26 2.90 7.97 21.23
N MET A 27 4.06 7.33 21.01
CA MET A 27 4.58 6.29 21.91
C MET A 27 4.81 6.81 23.32
N GLN A 28 5.33 8.03 23.49
CA GLN A 28 5.50 8.65 24.79
C GLN A 28 4.16 8.90 25.49
N GLN A 29 3.17 9.48 24.79
CA GLN A 29 1.84 9.75 25.34
C GLN A 29 1.06 8.46 25.67
N LEU A 30 1.15 7.43 24.82
CA LEU A 30 0.59 6.11 25.08
C LEU A 30 1.21 5.50 26.32
N THR A 31 2.54 5.52 26.42
CA THR A 31 3.25 4.98 27.59
C THR A 31 2.85 5.71 28.87
N LYS A 32 2.72 7.04 28.83
CA LYS A 32 2.26 7.85 29.98
C LYS A 32 0.84 7.46 30.39
N THR A 33 -0.07 7.34 29.42
CA THR A 33 -1.47 6.96 29.65
C THR A 33 -1.57 5.55 30.25
N LEU A 34 -0.84 4.58 29.71
CA LEU A 34 -0.86 3.20 30.22
C LEU A 34 -0.24 3.11 31.62
N LYS A 35 0.85 3.82 31.90
CA LYS A 35 1.44 3.89 33.25
C LYS A 35 0.47 4.50 34.28
N ALA A 36 -0.20 5.60 33.92
CA ALA A 36 -1.18 6.25 34.81
C ALA A 36 -2.36 5.34 35.17
N ASN A 37 -2.65 4.33 34.35
CA ASN A 37 -3.75 3.38 34.56
C ASN A 37 -3.27 1.99 35.03
N ASN A 38 -2.01 1.86 35.49
CA ASN A 38 -1.41 0.59 35.93
C ASN A 38 -1.42 -0.52 34.86
N LEU A 39 -1.40 -0.14 33.58
CA LEU A 39 -1.34 -1.04 32.43
C LEU A 39 0.05 -1.11 31.79
N ALA A 40 0.99 -0.33 32.32
CA ALA A 40 2.40 -0.43 31.98
C ALA A 40 3.28 -0.07 33.18
N TRP A 41 4.45 -0.69 33.30
CA TRP A 41 5.44 -0.40 34.35
C TRP A 41 6.86 -0.61 33.83
N THR A 42 7.85 -0.32 34.67
CA THR A 42 9.25 -0.58 34.35
C THR A 42 9.79 -1.66 35.30
N GLN A 43 10.49 -2.64 34.77
CA GLN A 43 11.05 -3.76 35.53
C GLN A 43 12.35 -4.26 34.89
N ASP A 44 13.31 -4.70 35.71
CA ASP A 44 14.47 -5.43 35.22
C ASP A 44 14.09 -6.87 34.86
N ILE A 45 14.35 -7.27 33.61
CA ILE A 45 13.95 -8.58 33.08
C ILE A 45 15.15 -9.28 32.48
N ALA A 46 15.39 -10.50 32.94
CA ALA A 46 16.40 -11.42 32.41
C ALA A 46 15.99 -11.97 31.03
N PRO A 47 16.94 -12.21 30.10
CA PRO A 47 16.66 -12.82 28.80
C PRO A 47 15.89 -14.13 28.86
N SER A 48 16.20 -14.99 29.85
CA SER A 48 15.52 -16.27 30.08
C SER A 48 14.01 -16.15 30.30
N ALA A 49 13.53 -15.02 30.84
CA ALA A 49 12.10 -14.77 31.08
C ALA A 49 11.33 -14.31 29.83
N CYS A 50 12.02 -14.10 28.70
CA CYS A 50 11.48 -13.50 27.49
C CYS A 50 11.34 -14.49 26.33
N LEU A 51 10.31 -14.25 25.52
CA LEU A 51 10.07 -14.81 24.19
C LEU A 51 9.92 -13.67 23.19
N VAL A 52 9.74 -13.96 21.90
CA VAL A 52 9.42 -12.94 20.89
C VAL A 52 7.92 -12.94 20.61
N HIS A 53 7.34 -11.74 20.49
CA HIS A 53 5.93 -11.60 20.16
C HIS A 53 5.62 -12.19 18.77
N PRO A 54 4.53 -12.96 18.58
CA PRO A 54 4.21 -13.58 17.29
C PRO A 54 4.07 -12.58 16.14
N SER A 55 3.57 -11.37 16.40
CA SER A 55 3.44 -10.31 15.38
C SER A 55 4.76 -9.60 15.04
N ASN A 56 5.88 -9.94 15.68
CA ASN A 56 7.16 -9.28 15.43
C ASN A 56 7.58 -9.39 13.96
N ARG A 57 8.04 -8.27 13.39
CA ARG A 57 8.41 -8.07 11.98
C ARG A 57 7.35 -8.60 11.02
N ALA A 58 6.11 -8.20 11.25
CA ALA A 58 4.96 -8.66 10.50
C ALA A 58 4.71 -10.18 10.48
N GLY A 59 4.94 -10.82 11.62
CA GLY A 59 4.78 -12.28 11.73
C GLY A 59 6.00 -13.07 11.30
N GLN A 60 7.07 -12.41 10.84
CA GLN A 60 8.32 -13.09 10.50
C GLN A 60 9.09 -13.56 11.74
N MET A 61 8.84 -12.93 12.90
CA MET A 61 9.51 -13.17 14.17
C MET A 61 11.00 -12.81 14.12
N LEU A 62 11.90 -13.77 14.35
CA LEU A 62 13.35 -13.54 14.38
C LEU A 62 14.02 -14.25 13.21
N SER A 63 15.06 -13.63 12.66
CA SER A 63 16.04 -14.33 11.82
C SER A 63 17.17 -14.83 12.70
N VAL A 64 17.45 -16.13 12.68
CA VAL A 64 18.50 -16.76 13.49
C VAL A 64 19.87 -16.18 13.14
N GLU A 65 20.12 -15.93 11.86
CA GLU A 65 21.34 -15.28 11.38
C GLU A 65 21.47 -13.84 11.88
N ASP A 66 20.37 -13.07 11.88
CA ASP A 66 20.36 -11.71 12.44
C ASP A 66 20.58 -11.73 13.96
N VAL A 67 20.05 -12.73 14.68
CA VAL A 67 20.26 -12.92 16.13
C VAL A 67 21.75 -13.09 16.41
N TRP A 68 22.40 -14.03 15.74
CA TRP A 68 23.81 -14.35 15.98
C TRP A 68 24.77 -13.29 15.46
N SER A 69 24.59 -12.78 14.24
CA SER A 69 25.46 -11.72 13.68
C SER A 69 25.43 -10.45 14.54
N LYS A 70 24.24 -10.03 14.99
CA LYS A 70 24.09 -8.86 15.87
C LYS A 70 24.66 -9.14 17.27
N GLY A 71 24.38 -10.31 17.82
CA GLY A 71 24.86 -10.71 19.14
C GLY A 71 26.38 -10.77 19.22
N VAL A 72 27.03 -11.47 18.29
CA VAL A 72 28.50 -11.56 18.18
C VAL A 72 29.11 -10.18 18.01
N ARG A 73 28.50 -9.31 17.19
CA ARG A 73 28.94 -7.92 17.06
C ARG A 73 28.87 -7.16 18.39
N ILE A 74 27.77 -7.27 19.13
CA ILE A 74 27.61 -6.64 20.46
C ILE A 74 28.68 -7.15 21.43
N VAL A 75 28.96 -8.45 21.44
CA VAL A 75 30.01 -9.04 22.27
C VAL A 75 31.39 -8.50 21.87
N SER A 76 31.70 -8.47 20.56
CA SER A 76 33.00 -8.01 20.05
C SER A 76 33.30 -6.54 20.36
N LEU A 77 32.25 -5.70 20.44
CA LEU A 77 32.37 -4.29 20.78
C LEU A 77 32.41 -4.03 22.30
N GLY A 78 32.20 -5.05 23.11
CA GLY A 78 32.00 -4.92 24.55
C GLY A 78 30.53 -4.63 24.88
N VAL A 79 29.93 -5.52 25.68
CA VAL A 79 28.53 -5.39 26.06
C VAL A 79 28.36 -4.30 27.10
N GLN A 80 27.50 -3.32 26.82
CA GLN A 80 27.16 -2.25 27.76
C GLN A 80 25.67 -2.27 28.05
N LYS A 81 25.31 -2.58 29.30
CA LYS A 81 23.92 -2.62 29.79
C LYS A 81 23.17 -1.31 29.57
N ASN A 82 23.87 -0.18 29.67
CA ASN A 82 23.30 1.16 29.43
C ASN A 82 22.81 1.38 27.99
N LEU A 83 23.34 0.63 27.02
CA LEU A 83 22.91 0.72 25.61
C LEU A 83 21.71 -0.18 25.29
N LEU A 84 21.23 -0.98 26.26
CA LEU A 84 20.03 -1.81 26.13
C LEU A 84 18.75 -1.08 26.62
N GLN A 85 18.88 0.20 26.98
CA GLN A 85 17.76 1.06 27.38
C GLN A 85 16.76 1.25 26.22
N GLY A 86 15.49 1.49 26.57
CA GLY A 86 14.40 1.60 25.59
C GLY A 86 13.80 0.26 25.15
N SER A 87 14.14 -0.83 25.84
CA SER A 87 13.55 -2.16 25.57
C SER A 87 12.08 -2.22 26.00
N VAL A 88 11.23 -2.78 25.13
CA VAL A 88 9.77 -2.87 25.33
C VAL A 88 9.30 -4.31 25.17
N CYS A 89 8.47 -4.78 26.11
CA CYS A 89 7.83 -6.08 26.07
C CYS A 89 6.38 -6.01 26.54
N ILE A 90 5.62 -7.07 26.27
CA ILE A 90 4.26 -7.27 26.76
C ILE A 90 4.18 -8.59 27.52
N GLU A 91 3.32 -8.69 28.53
CA GLU A 91 3.08 -9.96 29.21
C GLU A 91 2.50 -11.03 28.26
N VAL A 92 2.87 -12.29 28.49
CA VAL A 92 2.19 -13.44 27.90
C VAL A 92 0.72 -13.43 28.33
N ALA A 93 -0.19 -13.73 27.41
CA ALA A 93 -1.62 -13.68 27.68
C ALA A 93 -2.02 -14.61 28.84
N HIS A 94 -2.97 -14.17 29.66
CA HIS A 94 -3.61 -15.03 30.67
C HIS A 94 -4.66 -15.96 30.05
N ASP A 95 -5.23 -15.57 28.91
CA ASP A 95 -6.13 -16.42 28.14
C ASP A 95 -5.40 -17.66 27.62
N VAL A 96 -5.96 -18.84 27.86
CA VAL A 96 -5.31 -20.13 27.57
C VAL A 96 -5.10 -20.33 26.07
N ALA A 97 -6.07 -19.94 25.24
CA ALA A 97 -5.97 -20.09 23.80
C ALA A 97 -4.86 -19.19 23.23
N ARG A 98 -4.87 -17.90 23.60
CA ARG A 98 -3.88 -16.93 23.16
C ARG A 98 -2.47 -17.25 23.68
N LYS A 99 -2.36 -17.68 24.93
CA LYS A 99 -1.08 -18.14 25.52
C LYS A 99 -0.51 -19.32 24.74
N THR A 100 -1.36 -20.30 24.40
CA THR A 100 -0.94 -21.47 23.62
C THR A 100 -0.44 -21.05 22.25
N GLU A 101 -1.16 -20.16 21.55
CA GLU A 101 -0.73 -19.60 20.26
C GLU A 101 0.64 -18.89 20.35
N GLN A 102 0.83 -18.06 21.38
CA GLN A 102 2.08 -17.32 21.60
C GLN A 102 3.28 -18.26 21.86
N LEU A 103 3.08 -19.30 22.68
CA LEU A 103 4.11 -20.30 22.97
C LEU A 103 4.40 -21.18 21.75
N ASP A 104 3.38 -21.62 21.02
CA ASP A 104 3.54 -22.48 19.84
C ASP A 104 4.25 -21.76 18.70
N ALA A 105 4.00 -20.47 18.50
CA ALA A 105 4.74 -19.66 17.55
C ALA A 105 6.26 -19.68 17.84
N ASN A 106 6.63 -19.52 19.11
CA ASN A 106 8.03 -19.56 19.54
C ASN A 106 8.61 -20.98 19.45
N ARG A 107 7.84 -22.03 19.79
CA ARG A 107 8.29 -23.43 19.63
C ARG A 107 8.58 -23.76 18.17
N ARG A 108 7.74 -23.31 17.24
CA ARG A 108 7.97 -23.47 15.79
C ARG A 108 9.24 -22.73 15.35
N LEU A 109 9.44 -21.51 15.82
CA LEU A 109 10.65 -20.73 15.53
C LEU A 109 11.91 -21.46 16.02
N VAL A 110 11.90 -21.97 17.25
CA VAL A 110 13.02 -22.73 17.82
C VAL A 110 13.27 -24.02 17.04
N ALA A 111 12.23 -24.77 16.69
CA ALA A 111 12.36 -26.00 15.90
C ALA A 111 13.03 -25.76 14.54
N LEU A 112 12.74 -24.62 13.90
CA LEU A 112 13.36 -24.21 12.63
C LEU A 112 14.80 -23.68 12.80
N SER A 113 15.25 -23.42 14.03
CA SER A 113 16.58 -22.86 14.29
C SER A 113 17.69 -23.90 14.38
N HIS A 114 17.37 -25.19 14.28
CA HIS A 114 18.36 -26.29 14.37
C HIS A 114 19.27 -26.20 15.61
N GLY A 115 18.71 -25.82 16.77
CA GLY A 115 19.43 -25.72 18.05
C GLY A 115 20.16 -24.39 18.29
N GLN A 116 20.05 -23.43 17.37
CA GLN A 116 20.70 -22.12 17.47
C GLN A 116 19.91 -21.10 18.32
N LEU A 117 18.65 -21.38 18.65
CA LEU A 117 17.84 -20.59 19.58
C LEU A 117 17.52 -21.40 20.85
N ALA A 118 17.41 -20.71 21.98
CA ALA A 118 17.08 -21.34 23.26
C ALA A 118 15.69 -22.03 23.23
N PRO A 119 15.55 -23.19 23.89
CA PRO A 119 14.27 -23.87 24.00
C PRO A 119 13.24 -23.02 24.78
N VAL A 120 11.96 -23.20 24.44
CA VAL A 120 10.84 -22.61 25.17
C VAL A 120 10.60 -23.42 26.45
N ARG A 121 10.75 -22.79 27.61
CA ARG A 121 10.65 -23.44 28.93
C ARG A 121 9.21 -23.50 29.46
N GLY A 122 8.36 -22.57 29.03
CA GLY A 122 6.98 -22.42 29.49
C GLY A 122 6.82 -21.57 30.76
N ASP A 123 7.93 -21.21 31.42
CA ASP A 123 7.99 -20.28 32.55
C ASP A 123 8.24 -18.82 32.11
N GLU A 124 8.42 -18.58 30.81
CA GLU A 124 8.55 -17.23 30.27
C GLU A 124 7.28 -16.42 30.48
N ARG A 125 7.46 -15.17 30.93
CA ARG A 125 6.34 -14.27 31.27
C ARG A 125 6.14 -13.15 30.27
N PHE A 126 7.11 -12.91 29.39
CA PHE A 126 7.13 -11.71 28.55
C PHE A 126 7.41 -12.03 27.08
N LEU A 127 6.82 -11.23 26.20
CA LEU A 127 7.00 -11.24 24.75
C LEU A 127 7.63 -9.91 24.34
N THR A 128 8.81 -9.97 23.75
CA THR A 128 9.55 -8.78 23.31
C THR A 128 8.89 -8.12 22.10
N LEU A 129 8.76 -6.80 22.17
CA LEU A 129 8.27 -5.92 21.09
C LEU A 129 9.40 -5.07 20.50
N GLY A 130 10.41 -4.77 21.31
CA GLY A 130 11.67 -4.14 20.89
C GLY A 130 12.86 -4.95 21.39
N THR A 131 14.03 -4.75 20.78
CA THR A 131 15.29 -5.40 21.19
C THR A 131 15.28 -6.94 21.07
N SER A 132 14.29 -7.52 20.40
CA SER A 132 14.02 -8.97 20.38
C SER A 132 15.20 -9.84 19.93
N HIS A 133 15.95 -9.43 18.90
CA HIS A 133 17.12 -10.20 18.41
C HIS A 133 18.25 -10.26 19.45
N THR A 134 18.48 -9.13 20.13
CA THR A 134 19.52 -9.02 21.17
C THR A 134 19.15 -9.86 22.39
N THR A 135 17.87 -9.82 22.81
CA THR A 135 17.38 -10.65 23.92
C THR A 135 17.44 -12.13 23.58
N ALA A 136 17.04 -12.52 22.38
CA ALA A 136 17.09 -13.91 21.93
C ALA A 136 18.52 -14.45 21.87
N PHE A 137 19.49 -13.62 21.48
CA PHE A 137 20.90 -13.98 21.50
C PHE A 137 21.38 -14.26 22.92
N PHE A 138 21.14 -13.35 23.87
CA PHE A 138 21.56 -13.57 25.26
C PHE A 138 20.90 -14.81 25.88
N LYS A 139 19.61 -15.03 25.59
CA LYS A 139 18.91 -16.25 26.01
C LYS A 139 19.53 -17.51 25.39
N ALA A 140 19.90 -17.47 24.10
CA ALA A 140 20.57 -18.58 23.42
C ALA A 140 21.94 -18.90 24.05
N VAL A 141 22.74 -17.87 24.34
CA VAL A 141 24.04 -18.05 25.01
C VAL A 141 23.88 -18.59 26.44
N GLU A 142 22.90 -18.09 27.20
CA GLU A 142 22.57 -18.61 28.54
C GLU A 142 22.14 -20.09 28.51
N ALA A 143 21.42 -20.51 27.46
CA ALA A 143 21.00 -21.88 27.25
C ALA A 143 22.09 -22.80 26.65
N GLY A 144 23.29 -22.26 26.36
CA GLY A 144 24.39 -23.01 25.76
C GLY A 144 24.22 -23.32 24.26
N CYS A 145 23.32 -22.61 23.56
CA CYS A 145 23.19 -22.71 22.11
C CYS A 145 24.43 -22.15 21.41
N GLN A 146 24.70 -22.61 20.19
CA GLN A 146 25.85 -22.19 19.38
C GLN A 146 25.44 -22.00 17.92
N SER A 147 26.15 -21.15 17.18
CA SER A 147 25.97 -20.95 15.73
C SER A 147 27.33 -20.88 15.04
N GLY A 148 27.63 -21.87 14.19
CA GLY A 148 28.94 -22.00 13.56
C GLY A 148 30.08 -22.10 14.58
N ASP A 149 31.23 -21.48 14.27
CA ASP A 149 32.42 -21.47 15.13
C ASP A 149 32.40 -20.37 16.21
N ALA A 150 31.29 -19.64 16.36
CA ALA A 150 31.20 -18.54 17.32
C ALA A 150 31.01 -19.05 18.76
N SER A 151 32.11 -19.26 19.48
CA SER A 151 32.07 -19.51 20.93
C SER A 151 32.05 -18.20 21.71
N VAL A 152 30.98 -17.95 22.47
CA VAL A 152 30.87 -16.77 23.35
C VAL A 152 31.00 -17.21 24.81
N HIS A 153 31.91 -16.58 25.56
CA HIS A 153 32.10 -16.91 26.97
C HIS A 153 31.06 -16.20 27.86
N ILE A 154 30.25 -17.01 28.57
CA ILE A 154 29.17 -16.52 29.46
C ILE A 154 29.66 -15.51 30.51
N LYS A 155 30.90 -15.64 31.01
CA LYS A 155 31.50 -14.73 31.99
C LYS A 155 31.49 -13.25 31.56
N GLN A 156 31.52 -12.98 30.26
CA GLN A 156 31.49 -11.61 29.72
C GLN A 156 30.08 -11.00 29.70
N LEU A 157 29.06 -11.80 30.04
CA LEU A 157 27.65 -11.44 29.89
C LEU A 157 26.86 -11.48 31.20
N GLU A 158 27.49 -11.83 32.33
CA GLU A 158 26.81 -12.03 33.63
C GLU A 158 25.92 -10.85 34.04
N ASP A 159 26.40 -9.61 33.88
CA ASP A 159 25.62 -8.40 34.21
C ASP A 159 24.36 -8.24 33.35
N VAL A 160 24.41 -8.63 32.07
CA VAL A 160 23.26 -8.54 31.16
C VAL A 160 22.31 -9.72 31.31
N LEU A 161 22.83 -10.90 31.65
CA LEU A 161 22.02 -12.08 31.95
C LEU A 161 21.19 -11.91 33.23
N SER A 162 21.66 -11.09 34.19
CA SER A 162 20.87 -10.68 35.36
C SER A 162 19.62 -9.84 35.01
N GLY A 163 19.55 -9.33 33.78
CA GLY A 163 18.47 -8.52 33.27
C GLY A 163 18.80 -7.03 33.22
N TRP A 164 17.99 -6.26 32.49
CA TRP A 164 18.09 -4.81 32.34
C TRP A 164 16.70 -4.17 32.32
N PRO A 165 16.56 -2.83 32.37
CA PRO A 165 15.25 -2.20 32.47
C PRO A 165 14.41 -2.34 31.20
N TRP A 166 13.17 -2.81 31.36
CA TRP A 166 12.15 -2.91 30.30
C TRP A 166 10.93 -2.07 30.62
N LEU A 167 10.33 -1.47 29.59
CA LEU A 167 8.92 -1.08 29.65
C LEU A 167 8.07 -2.33 29.41
N VAL A 168 7.29 -2.70 30.42
CA VAL A 168 6.37 -3.83 30.38
C VAL A 168 4.95 -3.33 30.16
N LEU A 169 4.29 -3.85 29.13
CA LEU A 169 2.86 -3.65 28.90
C LEU A 169 2.08 -4.83 29.46
N SER A 170 0.93 -4.56 30.08
CA SER A 170 0.04 -5.63 30.54
C SER A 170 -0.58 -6.37 29.36
N SER A 171 -0.81 -7.68 29.50
CA SER A 171 -1.50 -8.49 28.49
C SER A 171 -2.92 -7.98 28.17
N LEU A 172 -3.55 -7.29 29.12
CA LEU A 172 -4.87 -6.66 28.94
C LEU A 172 -4.88 -5.59 27.85
N VAL A 173 -3.73 -4.97 27.57
CA VAL A 173 -3.60 -3.94 26.54
C VAL A 173 -3.76 -4.54 25.16
N GLU A 174 -3.11 -5.68 24.86
CA GLU A 174 -3.28 -6.36 23.57
C GLU A 174 -4.69 -6.92 23.44
N GLN A 175 -5.26 -7.46 24.52
CA GLN A 175 -6.62 -7.99 24.51
C GLN A 175 -7.66 -6.92 24.13
N ALA A 176 -7.53 -5.72 24.70
CA ALA A 176 -8.46 -4.63 24.44
C ALA A 176 -8.10 -3.80 23.18
N CYS A 177 -6.83 -3.74 22.83
CA CYS A 177 -6.30 -2.95 21.71
C CYS A 177 -5.26 -3.77 20.92
N PRO A 178 -5.69 -4.70 20.04
CA PRO A 178 -4.78 -5.65 19.36
C PRO A 178 -3.70 -5.00 18.47
N GLY A 179 -3.87 -3.74 18.08
CA GLY A 179 -2.90 -2.99 17.27
C GLY A 179 -1.72 -2.40 18.05
N VAL A 180 -1.78 -2.35 19.39
CA VAL A 180 -0.76 -1.70 20.22
C VAL A 180 0.61 -2.41 20.15
N PRO A 181 0.72 -3.75 20.23
CA PRO A 181 2.01 -4.43 20.10
C PRO A 181 2.74 -4.07 18.81
N LEU A 182 2.02 -4.05 17.68
CA LEU A 182 2.57 -3.71 16.37
C LEU A 182 3.06 -2.25 16.32
N PHE A 183 2.29 -1.32 16.89
CA PHE A 183 2.67 0.08 16.95
C PHE A 183 3.96 0.30 17.77
N TYR A 184 4.08 -0.32 18.95
CA TYR A 184 5.29 -0.23 19.77
C TYR A 184 6.50 -0.84 19.06
N GLN A 185 6.30 -1.92 18.30
CA GLN A 185 7.35 -2.53 17.50
C GLN A 185 7.87 -1.57 16.41
N LEU A 186 6.95 -0.91 15.67
CA LEU A 186 7.29 0.10 14.66
C LEU A 186 8.02 1.30 15.28
N ALA A 187 7.50 1.84 16.37
CA ALA A 187 8.08 3.00 17.05
C ALA A 187 9.46 2.69 17.67
N SER A 188 9.66 1.46 18.16
CA SER A 188 10.96 1.01 18.69
C SER A 188 12.01 0.92 17.58
N ASN A 189 11.62 0.55 16.36
CA ASN A 189 12.53 0.53 15.22
C ASN A 189 12.88 1.95 14.74
N ALA A 190 11.94 2.90 14.81
CA ALA A 190 12.14 4.29 14.41
C ALA A 190 13.07 5.08 15.36
N SER A 191 13.14 4.70 16.64
CA SER A 191 13.89 5.44 17.67
C SER A 191 15.38 5.12 17.73
N ALA A 192 15.84 4.04 17.09
CA ALA A 192 17.21 3.55 17.24
C ALA A 192 18.02 3.68 15.95
N SER A 193 18.94 4.67 15.92
CA SER A 193 19.91 4.92 14.84
C SER A 193 20.90 3.76 14.55
N GLY A 194 20.74 2.59 15.18
CA GLY A 194 21.56 1.40 15.01
C GLY A 194 20.79 0.08 14.90
N GLN A 195 19.45 0.09 14.76
CA GLN A 195 18.68 -1.11 14.47
C GLN A 195 18.51 -1.34 12.96
N LYS A 196 18.34 -2.61 12.55
CA LYS A 196 18.12 -2.99 11.16
C LYS A 196 16.86 -2.28 10.67
N GLN A 197 17.04 -1.43 9.66
CA GLN A 197 15.97 -0.68 9.03
C GLN A 197 14.94 -1.63 8.41
N ILE A 198 13.67 -1.22 8.40
CA ILE A 198 12.57 -2.00 7.81
C ILE A 198 12.85 -2.19 6.31
N SER A 199 12.93 -3.44 5.86
CA SER A 199 13.12 -3.81 4.44
C SER A 199 11.82 -3.74 3.65
N GLU A 200 11.91 -3.83 2.33
CA GLU A 200 10.78 -3.80 1.40
C GLU A 200 9.75 -4.91 1.69
N VAL A 201 10.24 -6.12 1.97
CA VAL A 201 9.39 -7.28 2.32
C VAL A 201 8.72 -7.09 3.68
N GLU A 202 9.46 -6.55 4.65
CA GLU A 202 8.91 -6.24 5.97
C GLU A 202 7.85 -5.13 5.89
N ALA A 203 8.12 -4.07 5.12
CA ALA A 203 7.16 -3.00 4.85
C ALA A 203 5.88 -3.54 4.19
N CYS A 204 6.01 -4.44 3.21
CA CYS A 204 4.87 -5.10 2.59
C CYS A 204 4.02 -5.88 3.61
N GLY A 205 4.67 -6.69 4.47
CA GLY A 205 3.99 -7.45 5.51
C GLY A 205 3.30 -6.54 6.54
N LEU A 206 3.96 -5.46 6.96
CA LEU A 206 3.43 -4.48 7.90
C LEU A 206 2.18 -3.79 7.33
N MET A 207 2.20 -3.36 6.06
CA MET A 207 1.03 -2.79 5.39
C MET A 207 -0.12 -3.80 5.33
N ALA A 208 0.15 -5.04 4.91
CA ALA A 208 -0.86 -6.08 4.79
C ALA A 208 -1.53 -6.40 6.14
N MET A 209 -0.73 -6.50 7.22
CA MET A 209 -1.28 -6.70 8.57
C MET A 209 -2.11 -5.52 9.05
N ARG A 210 -1.65 -4.29 8.83
CA ARG A 210 -2.41 -3.08 9.22
C ARG A 210 -3.76 -3.02 8.52
N VAL A 211 -3.77 -3.30 7.22
CA VAL A 211 -5.00 -3.42 6.44
C VAL A 211 -5.88 -4.52 7.03
N LYS A 212 -5.35 -5.72 7.30
CA LYS A 212 -6.10 -6.82 7.94
C LYS A 212 -6.70 -6.43 9.29
N SER A 213 -6.00 -5.61 10.08
CA SER A 213 -6.48 -5.08 11.37
C SER A 213 -7.48 -3.92 11.25
N GLY A 214 -7.93 -3.57 10.05
CA GLY A 214 -8.99 -2.58 9.82
C GLY A 214 -8.52 -1.21 9.34
N ALA A 215 -7.21 -0.94 9.25
CA ALA A 215 -6.70 0.33 8.75
C ALA A 215 -6.92 0.48 7.23
N SER A 216 -6.96 1.73 6.74
CA SER A 216 -6.85 2.02 5.31
C SER A 216 -5.40 1.84 4.85
N LEU A 217 -5.22 1.57 3.56
CA LEU A 217 -3.87 1.38 3.01
C LEU A 217 -3.07 2.69 3.07
N GLU A 218 -3.72 3.83 2.84
CA GLU A 218 -3.12 5.16 2.93
C GLU A 218 -2.61 5.43 4.35
N SER A 219 -3.39 5.06 5.37
CA SER A 219 -2.99 5.16 6.78
C SER A 219 -1.80 4.25 7.08
N ALA A 220 -1.81 3.01 6.60
CA ALA A 220 -0.70 2.07 6.81
C ALA A 220 0.62 2.56 6.17
N VAL A 221 0.54 3.17 4.99
CA VAL A 221 1.71 3.77 4.31
C VAL A 221 2.20 5.01 5.05
N ALA A 222 1.29 5.88 5.51
CA ALA A 222 1.65 7.07 6.27
C ALA A 222 2.39 6.71 7.57
N GLU A 223 1.93 5.69 8.29
CA GLU A 223 2.60 5.19 9.49
C GLU A 223 3.99 4.63 9.20
N LEU A 224 4.14 3.85 8.12
CA LEU A 224 5.47 3.37 7.71
C LEU A 224 6.38 4.51 7.30
N LYS A 225 5.88 5.53 6.60
CA LYS A 225 6.66 6.74 6.29
C LYS A 225 7.08 7.49 7.57
N GLN A 226 6.32 7.43 8.64
CA GLN A 226 6.70 8.02 9.93
C GLN A 226 7.78 7.21 10.66
N ALA A 227 7.90 5.90 10.39
CA ALA A 227 8.96 5.05 10.92
C ALA A 227 10.32 5.22 10.21
N ASP A 228 10.37 6.08 9.18
CA ASP A 228 11.54 6.38 8.34
C ASP A 228 12.37 5.16 7.88
N PRO A 229 11.75 4.19 7.19
CA PRO A 229 12.40 2.95 6.81
C PRO A 229 13.41 3.16 5.68
N ALA A 230 14.41 2.30 5.57
CA ALA A 230 15.37 2.33 4.45
C ALA A 230 14.67 2.27 3.08
N CYS A 231 13.56 1.53 2.98
CA CYS A 231 12.74 1.42 1.78
C CYS A 231 11.80 2.63 1.54
N ARG A 232 11.99 3.77 2.21
CA ARG A 232 11.11 4.95 2.09
C ARG A 232 10.81 5.35 0.64
N GLY A 233 11.82 5.30 -0.23
CA GLY A 233 11.69 5.65 -1.65
C GLY A 233 10.87 4.65 -2.47
N SER A 234 10.79 3.39 -2.04
CA SER A 234 10.02 2.33 -2.71
C SER A 234 8.65 2.08 -2.06
N LEU A 235 8.32 2.76 -0.94
CA LEU A 235 7.06 2.56 -0.21
C LEU A 235 5.80 2.77 -1.06
N ASP A 236 5.80 3.75 -1.97
CA ASP A 236 4.63 4.00 -2.82
C ASP A 236 4.44 2.89 -3.88
N ALA A 237 5.54 2.30 -4.36
CA ALA A 237 5.49 1.12 -5.23
C ALA A 237 5.08 -0.15 -4.45
N ILE A 238 5.54 -0.29 -3.21
CA ILE A 238 5.11 -1.36 -2.29
C ILE A 238 3.63 -1.20 -1.95
N CYS A 239 3.15 0.01 -1.73
CA CYS A 239 1.73 0.31 -1.55
C CYS A 239 0.93 -0.13 -2.78
N HIS A 240 1.38 0.20 -3.99
CA HIS A 240 0.74 -0.28 -5.22
C HIS A 240 0.72 -1.81 -5.33
N TYR A 241 1.78 -2.46 -4.85
CA TYR A 241 1.84 -3.92 -4.77
C TYR A 241 0.86 -4.49 -3.74
N VAL A 242 0.81 -3.95 -2.53
CA VAL A 242 -0.10 -4.35 -1.45
C VAL A 242 -1.56 -4.03 -1.78
N SER A 243 -1.85 -2.94 -2.49
CA SER A 243 -3.22 -2.59 -2.92
C SER A 243 -3.80 -3.61 -3.90
N ARG A 244 -2.95 -4.16 -4.77
CA ARG A 244 -3.36 -5.18 -5.75
C ARG A 244 -3.32 -6.61 -5.20
N TYR A 245 -2.39 -6.90 -4.30
CA TYR A 245 -2.04 -8.29 -3.92
C TYR A 245 -1.94 -8.55 -2.41
N GLY A 246 -2.13 -7.53 -1.57
CA GLY A 246 -1.96 -7.58 -0.10
C GLY A 246 -3.23 -7.91 0.70
N GLY A 247 -4.39 -7.94 0.04
CA GLY A 247 -5.60 -8.59 0.56
C GLY A 247 -6.59 -7.68 1.32
N LYS A 248 -7.82 -7.70 0.81
CA LYS A 248 -9.13 -7.61 1.52
C LYS A 248 -10.26 -8.16 0.61
N SER A 249 -10.01 -8.22 -0.70
CA SER A 249 -10.96 -8.74 -1.71
C SER A 249 -10.25 -9.32 -2.96
N PHE A 250 -8.95 -9.56 -2.91
CA PHE A 250 -8.10 -9.81 -4.09
C PHE A 250 -7.12 -10.95 -3.80
N GLY A 251 -7.01 -11.87 -4.77
CA GLY A 251 -6.48 -13.23 -4.62
C GLY A 251 -5.18 -13.37 -3.83
N THR A 252 -5.17 -14.35 -2.94
CA THR A 252 -4.08 -14.72 -2.05
C THR A 252 -2.83 -15.16 -2.83
N LEU A 253 -1.80 -14.30 -2.90
CA LEU A 253 -0.54 -14.66 -3.52
C LEU A 253 0.47 -15.26 -2.54
N MET A 254 0.41 -14.89 -1.25
CA MET A 254 1.23 -15.47 -0.18
C MET A 254 0.38 -15.85 1.03
N ILE A 255 0.39 -17.13 1.40
CA ILE A 255 -0.20 -17.65 2.64
C ILE A 255 0.93 -17.85 3.66
N GLY A 256 0.64 -17.77 4.97
CA GLY A 256 1.64 -17.94 6.03
C GLY A 256 2.47 -19.23 5.93
N THR A 257 1.94 -20.29 5.32
CA THR A 257 2.67 -21.53 5.01
C THR A 257 3.75 -21.35 3.93
N GLU A 258 3.55 -20.44 2.99
CA GLU A 258 4.47 -20.15 1.89
C GLU A 258 5.62 -19.25 2.38
N VAL A 259 5.33 -18.29 3.26
CA VAL A 259 6.35 -17.54 4.00
C VAL A 259 7.26 -18.47 4.80
N MET A 260 6.74 -19.58 5.33
CA MET A 260 7.56 -20.59 6.02
C MET A 260 8.40 -21.43 5.06
N LYS A 261 7.94 -21.67 3.81
CA LYS A 261 8.76 -22.36 2.78
C LYS A 261 9.96 -21.53 2.35
N LEU A 262 9.79 -20.20 2.25
CA LEU A 262 10.88 -19.26 1.98
C LEU A 262 11.97 -19.29 3.07
N LYS A 263 11.67 -19.78 4.28
CA LYS A 263 12.64 -19.89 5.38
C LYS A 263 13.47 -21.18 5.36
N THR A 264 13.25 -22.07 4.39
CA THR A 264 14.02 -23.33 4.29
C THR A 264 15.41 -23.07 3.71
N ALA A 265 16.42 -23.79 4.20
CA ALA A 265 17.79 -23.67 3.70
C ALA A 265 17.91 -23.92 2.18
N ALA A 266 17.02 -24.75 1.63
CA ALA A 266 16.94 -25.05 0.20
C ALA A 266 16.52 -23.85 -0.67
N MET A 267 15.83 -22.84 -0.12
CA MET A 267 15.37 -21.66 -0.87
C MET A 267 16.29 -20.44 -0.71
N ARG A 268 17.36 -20.57 0.09
CA ARG A 268 18.25 -19.45 0.44
C ARG A 268 18.99 -18.89 -0.77
N GLU A 269 19.59 -19.76 -1.58
CA GLU A 269 20.32 -19.35 -2.80
C GLU A 269 19.40 -18.68 -3.84
N THR A 270 18.17 -19.17 -3.96
CA THR A 270 17.13 -18.58 -4.82
C THR A 270 16.67 -17.21 -4.30
N LEU A 271 16.58 -17.03 -2.98
CA LEU A 271 16.21 -15.76 -2.35
C LEU A 271 17.33 -14.72 -2.45
N ASP A 272 18.58 -15.12 -2.25
CA ASP A 272 19.73 -14.23 -2.44
C ASP A 272 19.80 -13.74 -3.89
N SER A 273 19.61 -14.66 -4.84
CA SER A 273 19.53 -14.32 -6.27
C SER A 273 18.35 -13.40 -6.60
N PHE A 274 17.20 -13.59 -5.92
CA PHE A 274 16.02 -12.73 -6.04
C PHE A 274 16.30 -11.32 -5.51
N GLU A 275 16.92 -11.20 -4.32
CA GLU A 275 17.25 -9.92 -3.71
C GLU A 275 18.26 -9.14 -4.55
N ILE A 276 19.30 -9.81 -5.06
CA ILE A 276 20.28 -9.24 -5.98
C ILE A 276 19.56 -8.74 -7.25
N LEU A 277 18.70 -9.55 -7.85
CA LEU A 277 17.98 -9.18 -9.06
C LEU A 277 17.12 -7.93 -8.86
N VAL A 278 16.35 -7.86 -7.76
CA VAL A 278 15.48 -6.71 -7.47
C VAL A 278 16.31 -5.45 -7.22
N LYS A 279 17.40 -5.57 -6.47
CA LYS A 279 18.31 -4.46 -6.18
C LYS A 279 18.99 -3.92 -7.44
N ASP A 280 19.64 -4.79 -8.22
CA ASP A 280 20.35 -4.42 -9.44
C ASP A 280 19.40 -3.80 -10.47
N SER A 281 18.17 -4.32 -10.56
CA SER A 281 17.14 -3.79 -11.45
C SER A 281 16.64 -2.42 -11.02
N TRP A 282 16.59 -2.13 -9.72
CA TRP A 282 16.26 -0.81 -9.19
C TRP A 282 17.37 0.21 -9.49
N GLU A 283 18.63 -0.18 -9.27
CA GLU A 283 19.80 0.63 -9.61
C GLU A 283 19.85 0.91 -11.12
N LEU A 284 19.48 -0.07 -11.95
CA LEU A 284 19.38 0.09 -13.40
C LEU A 284 18.24 1.05 -13.80
N CYS A 285 17.06 0.96 -13.18
CA CYS A 285 15.97 1.91 -13.39
C CYS A 285 16.35 3.34 -12.97
N SER A 286 17.07 3.46 -11.85
CA SER A 286 17.53 4.74 -11.30
C SER A 286 18.59 5.39 -12.19
N SER A 287 19.58 4.62 -12.64
CA SER A 287 20.61 5.08 -13.58
C SER A 287 20.06 5.37 -14.98
N ALA A 288 19.03 4.65 -15.40
CA ALA A 288 18.30 4.90 -16.64
C ALA A 288 17.27 6.05 -16.56
N GLN A 289 17.15 6.73 -15.41
CA GLN A 289 16.20 7.83 -15.16
C GLN A 289 14.74 7.50 -15.49
N VAL A 290 14.34 6.24 -15.30
CA VAL A 290 12.94 5.82 -15.52
C VAL A 290 12.09 6.33 -14.35
N THR A 291 11.09 7.16 -14.63
CA THR A 291 10.24 7.78 -13.61
C THR A 291 8.74 7.58 -13.87
N GLY A 292 7.91 7.80 -12.84
CA GLY A 292 6.45 7.77 -12.92
C GLY A 292 5.87 6.41 -13.37
N ALA A 293 4.81 6.45 -14.17
CA ALA A 293 4.05 5.27 -14.60
C ALA A 293 4.88 4.21 -15.36
N SER A 294 5.98 4.62 -16.03
CA SER A 294 6.88 3.67 -16.69
C SER A 294 7.71 2.87 -15.70
N LEU A 295 8.16 3.50 -14.60
CA LEU A 295 8.87 2.82 -13.52
C LEU A 295 7.93 1.81 -12.85
N GLU A 296 6.73 2.26 -12.50
CA GLU A 296 5.68 1.42 -11.90
C GLU A 296 5.33 0.22 -12.78
N ARG A 297 5.24 0.42 -14.10
CA ARG A 297 4.91 -0.65 -15.06
C ARG A 297 6.05 -1.66 -15.21
N VAL A 298 7.29 -1.22 -15.36
CA VAL A 298 8.42 -2.10 -15.73
C VAL A 298 9.01 -2.75 -14.48
N PHE A 299 9.29 -1.96 -13.44
CA PHE A 299 9.85 -2.48 -12.18
C PHE A 299 8.79 -3.25 -11.39
N GLY A 300 7.54 -2.78 -11.34
CA GLY A 300 6.45 -3.51 -10.68
C GLY A 300 6.21 -4.90 -11.30
N LYS A 301 6.29 -5.03 -12.64
CA LYS A 301 6.18 -6.32 -13.33
C LYS A 301 7.33 -7.27 -13.00
N LEU A 302 8.56 -6.76 -12.91
CA LEU A 302 9.71 -7.55 -12.48
C LEU A 302 9.47 -8.13 -11.08
N CYS A 303 9.09 -7.29 -10.10
CA CYS A 303 8.84 -7.73 -8.73
C CYS A 303 7.76 -8.83 -8.67
N VAL A 304 6.69 -8.69 -9.47
CA VAL A 304 5.63 -9.70 -9.55
C VAL A 304 6.13 -11.02 -10.14
N ARG A 305 6.85 -10.99 -11.27
CA ARG A 305 7.40 -12.20 -11.90
C ARG A 305 8.38 -12.92 -11.00
N ALA A 306 9.30 -12.17 -10.41
CA ALA A 306 10.31 -12.70 -9.51
C ALA A 306 9.67 -13.31 -8.25
N THR A 307 8.64 -12.68 -7.69
CA THR A 307 7.92 -13.21 -6.52
C THR A 307 7.12 -14.47 -6.87
N LEU A 308 6.42 -14.48 -8.01
CA LEU A 308 5.67 -15.66 -8.47
C LEU A 308 6.57 -16.86 -8.76
N PHE A 309 7.74 -16.62 -9.36
CA PHE A 309 8.75 -17.62 -9.61
C PHE A 309 9.29 -18.23 -8.31
N VAL A 310 9.70 -17.40 -7.35
CA VAL A 310 10.20 -17.87 -6.05
C VAL A 310 9.14 -18.67 -5.28
N LEU A 311 7.85 -18.40 -5.51
CA LEU A 311 6.74 -19.11 -4.91
C LEU A 311 6.28 -20.36 -5.69
N GLY A 312 6.87 -20.65 -6.85
CA GLY A 312 6.46 -21.74 -7.74
C GLY A 312 5.02 -21.60 -8.25
N LYS A 313 4.59 -20.35 -8.46
CA LYS A 313 3.23 -19.98 -8.89
C LYS A 313 3.19 -19.37 -10.29
N ASP A 314 4.31 -19.35 -10.99
CA ASP A 314 4.40 -18.90 -12.35
C ASP A 314 3.63 -19.85 -13.30
N GLY A 315 2.71 -19.29 -14.09
CA GLY A 315 1.89 -20.06 -15.04
C GLY A 315 0.56 -20.63 -14.51
N LYS A 316 0.12 -20.30 -13.28
CA LYS A 316 -1.28 -20.52 -12.86
C LYS A 316 -2.05 -19.20 -12.88
N ASP A 317 -3.29 -19.23 -13.36
CA ASP A 317 -4.24 -18.10 -13.63
C ASP A 317 -4.57 -17.14 -12.45
N LYS A 318 -3.59 -16.74 -11.64
CA LYS A 318 -3.76 -15.88 -10.46
C LYS A 318 -2.80 -14.68 -10.40
N GLY A 319 -2.04 -14.42 -11.47
CA GLY A 319 -1.02 -13.35 -11.48
C GLY A 319 -0.93 -12.48 -12.74
N GLY A 320 -1.76 -12.71 -13.77
CA GLY A 320 -1.78 -11.87 -14.98
C GLY A 320 -0.50 -11.88 -15.81
N THR A 321 0.30 -12.95 -15.73
CA THR A 321 1.42 -13.19 -16.65
C THR A 321 1.22 -14.55 -17.32
N ASP A 322 0.87 -14.55 -18.61
CA ASP A 322 0.67 -15.77 -19.43
C ASP A 322 1.99 -16.52 -19.75
N LYS A 323 3.08 -16.19 -19.04
CA LYS A 323 4.41 -16.73 -19.28
C LYS A 323 4.98 -17.35 -18.01
N HIS A 324 5.29 -18.63 -18.11
CA HIS A 324 6.14 -19.35 -17.18
C HIS A 324 7.60 -18.94 -17.45
N PHE A 325 8.41 -18.75 -16.40
CA PHE A 325 9.81 -18.36 -16.52
C PHE A 325 10.66 -19.48 -15.93
N ALA A 326 11.64 -20.00 -16.68
CA ALA A 326 12.44 -21.14 -16.27
C ALA A 326 13.39 -20.79 -15.11
N ASP A 327 13.88 -19.54 -15.06
CA ASP A 327 14.80 -19.06 -14.04
C ASP A 327 14.72 -17.53 -13.81
N LEU A 328 15.39 -17.05 -12.74
CA LEU A 328 15.51 -15.61 -12.44
C LEU A 328 16.26 -14.82 -13.54
N PRO A 329 17.32 -15.34 -14.18
CA PRO A 329 17.94 -14.70 -15.34
C PRO A 329 16.99 -14.45 -16.52
N GLU A 330 16.04 -15.33 -16.81
CA GLU A 330 15.05 -15.13 -17.87
C GLU A 330 14.10 -13.97 -17.53
N ILE A 331 13.73 -13.84 -16.26
CA ILE A 331 12.97 -12.70 -15.73
C ILE A 331 13.78 -11.41 -15.87
N ALA A 332 15.08 -11.45 -15.58
CA ALA A 332 16.00 -10.33 -15.77
C ALA A 332 16.11 -9.91 -17.26
N CYS A 333 16.18 -10.89 -18.17
CA CYS A 333 16.21 -10.66 -19.61
C CYS A 333 14.89 -10.04 -20.12
N ALA A 334 13.76 -10.53 -19.62
CA ALA A 334 12.45 -9.97 -19.93
C ALA A 334 12.36 -8.52 -19.45
N PHE A 335 12.82 -8.23 -18.23
CA PHE A 335 12.91 -6.87 -17.69
C PHE A 335 13.82 -5.97 -18.53
N ALA A 336 15.03 -6.42 -18.89
CA ALA A 336 15.94 -5.66 -19.75
C ALA A 336 15.34 -5.38 -21.13
N SER A 337 14.57 -6.33 -21.70
CA SER A 337 13.88 -6.15 -22.98
C SER A 337 12.72 -5.14 -22.89
N GLU A 338 11.99 -5.12 -21.78
CA GLU A 338 10.89 -4.18 -21.53
C GLU A 338 11.42 -2.76 -21.23
N LEU A 339 12.54 -2.67 -20.51
CA LEU A 339 13.27 -1.43 -20.27
C LEU A 339 13.78 -0.83 -21.59
N LYS A 340 14.25 -1.66 -22.53
CA LYS A 340 14.65 -1.24 -23.89
C LYS A 340 13.44 -0.82 -24.74
N LYS A 341 12.33 -1.57 -24.71
CA LYS A 341 11.10 -1.23 -25.44
C LYS A 341 10.50 0.11 -24.97
N GLY A 342 10.59 0.41 -23.68
CA GLY A 342 10.19 1.70 -23.11
C GLY A 342 10.99 2.91 -23.64
N LYS A 343 12.20 2.71 -24.19
CA LYS A 343 12.97 3.79 -24.84
C LYS A 343 12.51 4.08 -26.28
N THR A 344 12.00 3.08 -26.99
CA THR A 344 11.56 3.20 -28.40
C THR A 344 10.21 3.91 -28.57
N GLU A 345 9.33 3.88 -27.57
CA GLU A 345 8.03 4.57 -27.66
C GLU A 345 8.12 6.07 -27.31
N THR A 346 9.29 6.58 -26.93
CA THR A 346 9.49 7.99 -26.53
C THR A 346 10.61 8.71 -27.29
N SER A 347 10.93 8.26 -28.51
CA SER A 347 11.95 8.90 -29.34
C SER A 347 11.45 9.16 -30.77
N ALA A 348 10.47 10.06 -30.86
CA ALA A 348 10.22 10.87 -32.04
C ALA A 348 10.16 12.36 -31.63
N SER A 349 11.30 12.92 -31.22
CA SER A 349 11.57 14.36 -31.35
C SER A 349 13.07 14.65 -31.21
N LYS A 350 13.54 15.59 -32.04
CA LYS A 350 14.94 15.90 -32.33
C LYS A 350 15.65 16.65 -31.21
N GLY A 351 16.93 16.32 -31.03
CA GLY A 351 18.04 17.30 -30.89
C GLY A 351 18.42 17.80 -29.50
N SER A 352 19.59 17.38 -28.99
CA SER A 352 20.81 18.22 -28.84
C SER A 352 21.80 17.62 -27.82
N GLN A 353 23.09 17.66 -28.18
CA GLN A 353 24.25 17.16 -27.42
C GLN A 353 24.64 18.04 -26.23
N ALA A 354 25.21 17.44 -25.18
CA ALA A 354 26.43 17.86 -24.45
C ALA A 354 26.58 16.99 -23.17
N ALA A 355 27.50 16.04 -23.12
CA ALA A 355 28.92 16.15 -22.71
C ALA A 355 29.12 15.86 -21.21
N SER A 356 29.65 14.66 -20.96
CA SER A 356 30.13 14.13 -19.68
C SER A 356 31.51 14.69 -19.33
N SER A 357 31.75 15.05 -18.07
CA SER A 357 33.11 15.33 -17.57
C SER A 357 33.45 14.45 -16.35
N THR A 358 34.34 13.49 -16.60
CA THR A 358 35.10 12.68 -15.65
C THR A 358 36.21 13.53 -15.04
N GLY A 359 36.32 13.59 -13.70
CA GLY A 359 37.37 14.35 -13.01
C GLY A 359 38.59 13.50 -12.70
N SER A 360 39.74 13.82 -13.32
CA SER A 360 41.08 13.35 -12.95
C SER A 360 41.68 14.29 -11.90
N SER A 361 42.25 13.74 -10.82
CA SER A 361 42.97 14.49 -9.79
C SER A 361 44.39 14.86 -10.24
N SER A 362 44.65 16.14 -10.49
CA SER A 362 45.99 16.71 -10.64
C SER A 362 46.45 17.34 -9.31
N VAL A 363 47.66 17.02 -8.87
CA VAL A 363 48.30 17.60 -7.67
C VAL A 363 48.99 18.91 -8.07
N THR A 364 48.70 20.02 -7.38
CA THR A 364 49.26 21.36 -7.66
C THR A 364 50.03 21.89 -6.44
N ASN A 365 51.18 22.55 -6.68
CA ASN A 365 52.08 23.07 -5.64
C ASN A 365 51.50 24.31 -4.94
N VAL A 366 51.18 24.19 -3.65
CA VAL A 366 50.45 25.20 -2.85
C VAL A 366 51.28 26.47 -2.60
N LEU A 367 52.60 26.43 -2.78
CA LEU A 367 53.49 27.55 -2.49
C LEU A 367 53.54 28.63 -3.59
N GLU A 368 53.04 28.34 -4.80
CA GLU A 368 53.05 29.25 -5.96
C GLU A 368 51.66 29.81 -6.33
N CYS A 369 50.59 29.36 -5.66
CA CYS A 369 49.21 29.74 -5.99
C CYS A 369 48.84 31.14 -5.47
N LYS A 370 48.02 31.87 -6.23
CA LYS A 370 47.47 33.16 -5.79
C LYS A 370 46.53 32.96 -4.59
N PRO A 371 46.39 33.94 -3.67
CA PRO A 371 45.51 33.80 -2.50
C PRO A 371 44.06 33.39 -2.83
N GLU A 372 43.54 33.83 -3.97
CA GLU A 372 42.21 33.47 -4.48
C GLU A 372 42.10 31.98 -4.87
N GLU A 373 43.16 31.44 -5.48
CA GLU A 373 43.26 30.04 -5.89
C GLU A 373 43.44 29.15 -4.66
N VAL A 374 44.24 29.59 -3.67
CA VAL A 374 44.38 28.91 -2.38
C VAL A 374 43.05 28.87 -1.63
N ALA A 375 42.28 29.95 -1.64
CA ALA A 375 40.97 30.00 -1.00
C ALA A 375 39.92 29.08 -1.66
N LEU A 376 39.92 28.98 -2.99
CA LEU A 376 39.08 28.05 -3.74
C LEU A 376 39.52 26.59 -3.53
N MET A 377 40.82 26.32 -3.45
CA MET A 377 41.36 24.99 -3.12
C MET A 377 40.97 24.56 -1.70
N GLN A 378 40.99 25.49 -0.73
CA GLN A 378 40.57 25.23 0.64
C GLN A 378 39.05 25.09 0.80
N ASN A 379 38.25 25.60 -0.14
CA ASN A 379 36.79 25.57 -0.11
C ASN A 379 36.21 24.94 -1.39
N SER A 380 36.63 23.70 -1.69
CA SER A 380 36.27 22.96 -2.91
C SER A 380 34.77 22.76 -3.15
N HIS A 381 33.93 22.96 -2.12
CA HIS A 381 32.47 22.92 -2.22
C HIS A 381 31.86 24.17 -2.87
N MET A 382 32.63 25.26 -3.00
CA MET A 382 32.22 26.53 -3.61
C MET A 382 32.62 26.58 -5.09
N GLN A 383 31.65 26.76 -5.97
CA GLN A 383 31.81 26.78 -7.43
C GLN A 383 31.15 28.03 -7.99
N LEU A 384 31.82 28.71 -8.92
CA LEU A 384 31.26 29.87 -9.62
C LEU A 384 29.96 29.47 -10.35
N GLY A 385 28.92 30.28 -10.21
CA GLY A 385 27.57 29.99 -10.70
C GLY A 385 26.78 28.98 -9.85
N GLY A 386 27.38 28.40 -8.81
CA GLY A 386 26.70 27.51 -7.89
C GLY A 386 25.71 28.25 -7.00
N MET A 387 24.60 27.57 -6.66
CA MET A 387 23.61 28.07 -5.70
C MET A 387 23.93 27.56 -4.30
N TYR A 388 23.82 28.42 -3.30
CA TYR A 388 24.17 28.14 -1.91
C TYR A 388 23.14 28.71 -0.94
N THR A 389 22.99 28.06 0.22
CA THR A 389 22.17 28.53 1.32
C THR A 389 22.97 28.53 2.62
N ASN A 390 22.65 29.50 3.49
CA ASN A 390 23.11 29.56 4.86
C ASN A 390 21.91 29.88 5.75
N VAL A 391 21.22 28.81 6.19
CA VAL A 391 19.95 28.92 6.92
C VAL A 391 20.10 29.65 8.25
N LYS A 392 21.28 29.56 8.89
CA LYS A 392 21.52 30.15 10.21
C LYS A 392 21.67 31.68 10.17
N GLU A 393 22.28 32.22 9.12
CA GLU A 393 22.56 33.66 9.03
C GLU A 393 21.60 34.38 8.05
N HIS A 394 21.02 33.67 7.09
CA HIS A 394 20.24 34.27 6.00
C HIS A 394 18.88 33.58 5.74
N GLY A 395 18.46 32.64 6.60
CA GLY A 395 17.18 31.95 6.47
C GLY A 395 17.05 31.16 5.15
N ASN A 396 15.87 31.20 4.53
CA ASN A 396 15.57 30.42 3.33
C ASN A 396 16.00 31.09 2.01
N LYS A 397 16.92 32.05 2.06
CA LYS A 397 17.44 32.73 0.86
C LYS A 397 18.45 31.84 0.13
N ILE A 398 18.33 31.83 -1.19
CA ILE A 398 19.27 31.15 -2.10
C ILE A 398 20.19 32.21 -2.68
N PHE A 399 21.49 31.98 -2.62
CA PHE A 399 22.53 32.88 -3.12
C PHE A 399 23.27 32.22 -4.27
N VAL A 400 23.64 33.00 -5.28
CA VAL A 400 24.45 32.52 -6.41
C VAL A 400 25.87 33.04 -6.23
N PHE A 401 26.85 32.14 -6.29
CA PHE A 401 28.24 32.53 -6.17
C PHE A 401 28.73 33.15 -7.48
N LEU A 402 28.73 34.48 -7.56
CA LEU A 402 29.13 35.27 -8.72
C LEU A 402 30.54 35.85 -8.54
N LYS A 403 31.21 36.14 -9.67
CA LYS A 403 32.57 36.70 -9.68
C LYS A 403 32.64 38.18 -9.24
N THR A 404 31.52 38.91 -9.21
CA THR A 404 31.53 40.38 -9.25
C THR A 404 30.56 41.12 -8.31
N GLU A 405 29.98 40.49 -7.28
CA GLU A 405 29.25 41.24 -6.24
C GLU A 405 29.85 40.98 -4.85
N LYS A 406 30.27 42.07 -4.19
CA LYS A 406 31.06 42.01 -2.94
C LYS A 406 30.17 41.76 -1.74
N VAL A 407 30.09 40.50 -1.31
CA VAL A 407 29.73 40.16 0.08
C VAL A 407 31.02 39.77 0.80
N PHE A 408 31.46 40.60 1.75
CA PHE A 408 32.68 40.34 2.53
C PHE A 408 32.39 39.27 3.59
N VAL A 409 32.58 38.00 3.24
CA VAL A 409 32.53 36.89 4.18
C VAL A 409 33.96 36.45 4.49
N HIS A 410 34.31 36.37 5.78
CA HIS A 410 35.60 35.84 6.20
C HIS A 410 35.77 34.40 5.72
N PHE A 411 36.92 34.06 5.12
CA PHE A 411 37.14 32.75 4.46
C PHE A 411 36.83 31.54 5.36
N GLY A 412 37.17 31.61 6.66
CA GLY A 412 36.84 30.55 7.63
C GLY A 412 35.33 30.29 7.86
N LEU A 413 34.45 31.20 7.44
CA LEU A 413 33.00 31.06 7.57
C LEU A 413 32.33 30.47 6.32
N LEU A 414 33.07 30.29 5.22
CA LEU A 414 32.54 29.70 3.98
C LEU A 414 32.14 28.23 4.13
N VAL A 415 32.65 27.53 5.16
CA VAL A 415 32.23 26.16 5.50
C VAL A 415 30.75 26.08 5.92
N LYS A 416 30.15 27.20 6.35
CA LYS A 416 28.75 27.27 6.76
C LYS A 416 27.77 27.27 5.57
N TRP A 417 28.27 27.55 4.36
CA TRP A 417 27.47 27.65 3.14
C TRP A 417 27.30 26.28 2.50
N ARG A 418 26.05 25.86 2.28
CA ARG A 418 25.72 24.55 1.71
C ARG A 418 25.20 24.70 0.28
N LYS A 419 25.64 23.82 -0.63
CA LYS A 419 25.18 23.82 -2.02
C LYS A 419 23.69 23.49 -2.10
N PHE A 420 22.91 24.36 -2.73
CA PHE A 420 21.50 24.16 -3.03
C PHE A 420 21.34 23.41 -4.36
N LYS A 421 20.57 22.33 -4.36
CA LYS A 421 20.36 21.45 -5.53
C LYS A 421 18.96 21.57 -6.14
N GLY A 422 18.08 22.39 -5.57
CA GLY A 422 16.71 22.59 -6.06
C GLY A 422 16.62 23.68 -7.14
N GLN A 423 15.43 23.86 -7.69
CA GLN A 423 15.11 25.06 -8.49
C GLN A 423 14.72 26.22 -7.56
N PRO A 424 15.06 27.47 -7.92
CA PRO A 424 14.62 28.64 -7.15
C PRO A 424 13.08 28.72 -7.18
N PRO A 425 12.45 29.16 -6.08
CA PRO A 425 11.01 29.39 -6.07
C PRO A 425 10.59 30.34 -7.20
N ALA A 426 9.68 29.88 -8.05
CA ALA A 426 9.13 30.66 -9.15
C ALA A 426 7.66 30.97 -8.89
N LEU A 427 7.25 32.20 -9.19
CA LEU A 427 5.83 32.57 -9.17
C LEU A 427 5.09 31.84 -10.30
N CYS A 428 3.91 31.31 -10.00
CA CYS A 428 3.05 30.71 -11.01
C CYS A 428 2.63 31.80 -12.01
N PRO A 429 2.85 31.64 -13.33
CA PRO A 429 2.45 32.63 -14.31
C PRO A 429 0.94 32.93 -14.24
N PRO A 430 0.51 34.21 -14.31
CA PRO A 430 -0.92 34.58 -14.23
C PRO A 430 -1.81 33.82 -15.21
N ALA A 431 -1.33 33.60 -16.44
CA ALA A 431 -2.05 32.82 -17.45
C ALA A 431 -2.28 31.35 -17.05
N MET A 432 -1.35 30.75 -16.28
CA MET A 432 -1.53 29.40 -15.75
C MET A 432 -2.50 29.40 -14.57
N GLN A 433 -2.48 30.45 -13.75
CA GLN A 433 -3.43 30.61 -12.64
C GLN A 433 -4.85 30.65 -13.20
N GLU A 434 -5.14 31.56 -14.13
CA GLU A 434 -6.47 31.69 -14.76
C GLU A 434 -6.96 30.36 -15.34
N LEU A 435 -6.13 29.62 -16.07
CA LEU A 435 -6.52 28.33 -16.67
C LEU A 435 -6.72 27.20 -15.64
N LYS A 436 -6.08 27.28 -14.47
CA LYS A 436 -6.06 26.21 -13.46
C LYS A 436 -6.80 26.57 -12.18
N MET A 437 -7.45 27.74 -12.15
CA MET A 437 -8.40 28.07 -11.09
C MET A 437 -9.54 27.06 -11.06
N VAL A 438 -10.10 26.85 -9.87
CA VAL A 438 -11.08 25.80 -9.60
C VAL A 438 -12.30 25.86 -10.53
N HIS A 439 -12.76 27.06 -10.89
CA HIS A 439 -13.95 27.27 -11.72
C HIS A 439 -13.71 27.00 -13.22
N ASP A 440 -12.50 27.25 -13.71
CA ASP A 440 -12.15 27.10 -15.14
C ASP A 440 -11.36 25.82 -15.42
N SER A 441 -10.98 25.09 -14.38
CA SER A 441 -10.29 23.82 -14.49
C SER A 441 -11.19 22.76 -15.12
N SER A 442 -10.78 22.26 -16.28
CA SER A 442 -11.47 21.18 -16.99
C SER A 442 -11.69 19.93 -16.13
N GLY A 443 -10.79 19.64 -15.18
CA GLY A 443 -10.92 18.50 -14.28
C GLY A 443 -12.04 18.67 -13.25
N VAL A 444 -12.26 19.90 -12.78
CA VAL A 444 -13.35 20.21 -11.84
C VAL A 444 -14.69 20.22 -12.57
N LEU A 445 -14.73 20.80 -13.78
CA LEU A 445 -15.93 20.80 -14.62
C LEU A 445 -16.38 19.37 -14.99
N ASP A 446 -15.43 18.48 -15.25
CA ASP A 446 -15.73 17.06 -15.54
C ASP A 446 -16.35 16.34 -14.33
N GLU A 447 -15.83 16.55 -13.11
CA GLU A 447 -16.41 15.98 -11.89
C GLU A 447 -17.77 16.62 -11.54
N TYR A 448 -17.94 17.92 -11.80
CA TYR A 448 -19.22 18.60 -11.64
C TYR A 448 -20.29 18.01 -12.57
N ASN A 449 -19.98 17.86 -13.87
CA ASN A 449 -20.88 17.26 -14.85
C ASN A 449 -21.22 15.80 -14.49
N LYS A 450 -20.24 15.04 -13.98
CA LYS A 450 -20.44 13.67 -13.50
C LYS A 450 -21.43 13.62 -12.34
N ALA A 451 -21.30 14.52 -11.37
CA ALA A 451 -22.22 14.59 -10.23
C ALA A 451 -23.64 14.95 -10.67
N GLN A 452 -23.81 15.92 -11.58
CA GLN A 452 -25.11 16.27 -12.13
C GLN A 452 -25.74 15.12 -12.92
N MET A 453 -24.95 14.41 -13.74
CA MET A 453 -25.41 13.26 -14.50
C MET A 453 -25.85 12.11 -13.58
N GLN A 454 -25.08 11.85 -12.52
CA GLN A 454 -25.41 10.87 -11.49
C GLN A 454 -26.74 11.20 -10.80
N GLN A 455 -26.93 12.46 -10.41
CA GLN A 455 -28.16 12.93 -9.78
C GLN A 455 -29.36 12.74 -10.71
N LEU A 456 -29.26 13.18 -11.97
CA LEU A 456 -30.33 13.04 -12.95
C LEU A 456 -30.70 11.56 -13.21
N LEU A 457 -29.71 10.67 -13.27
CA LEU A 457 -29.99 9.23 -13.42
C LEU A 457 -30.82 8.71 -12.24
N LEU A 458 -30.39 9.00 -11.01
CA LEU A 458 -31.04 8.52 -9.79
C LEU A 458 -32.43 9.13 -9.61
N ASP A 459 -32.61 10.43 -9.84
CA ASP A 459 -33.91 11.10 -9.69
C ASP A 459 -34.95 10.53 -10.65
N ASN A 460 -34.59 10.31 -11.92
CA ASN A 460 -35.52 9.75 -12.89
C ASN A 460 -35.82 8.26 -12.62
N ALA A 461 -34.81 7.49 -12.21
CA ALA A 461 -35.00 6.09 -11.83
C ALA A 461 -35.89 5.96 -10.58
N TRP A 462 -35.73 6.85 -9.59
CA TRP A 462 -36.51 6.88 -8.35
C TRP A 462 -38.00 7.15 -8.60
N MET A 463 -38.33 8.07 -9.50
CA MET A 463 -39.72 8.37 -9.86
C MET A 463 -40.45 7.23 -10.60
N LYS A 464 -39.70 6.29 -11.16
CA LYS A 464 -40.22 5.17 -11.97
C LYS A 464 -39.87 3.82 -11.34
N LYS A 465 -39.80 3.76 -10.00
CA LYS A 465 -39.47 2.53 -9.27
C LYS A 465 -40.48 1.41 -9.56
N VAL A 466 -39.97 0.19 -9.62
CA VAL A 466 -40.75 -1.04 -9.70
C VAL A 466 -40.84 -1.62 -8.29
N GLU A 467 -42.03 -2.07 -7.90
CA GLU A 467 -42.27 -2.58 -6.54
C GLU A 467 -41.85 -4.05 -6.40
N ALA A 468 -41.55 -4.49 -5.19
CA ALA A 468 -41.09 -5.86 -4.91
C ALA A 468 -42.12 -6.93 -5.32
N GLN A 469 -43.41 -6.58 -5.37
CA GLN A 469 -44.49 -7.46 -5.81
C GLN A 469 -44.57 -7.63 -7.33
N ASP A 470 -43.85 -6.82 -8.10
CA ASP A 470 -43.95 -6.80 -9.56
C ASP A 470 -42.95 -7.74 -10.23
N LEU A 471 -41.83 -8.04 -9.56
CA LEU A 471 -40.70 -8.80 -10.10
C LEU A 471 -40.13 -9.79 -9.08
N ALA A 472 -39.65 -10.93 -9.57
CA ALA A 472 -38.90 -11.91 -8.80
C ALA A 472 -37.52 -12.14 -9.41
N PHE A 473 -36.54 -12.45 -8.56
CA PHE A 473 -35.16 -12.68 -8.96
C PHE A 473 -34.78 -14.13 -8.68
N THR A 474 -34.11 -14.79 -9.63
CA THR A 474 -33.50 -16.11 -9.43
C THR A 474 -32.00 -15.98 -9.55
N SER A 475 -31.21 -16.59 -8.67
CA SER A 475 -29.75 -16.50 -8.70
C SER A 475 -29.08 -17.55 -9.60
N PHE A 476 -29.72 -18.71 -9.82
CA PHE A 476 -29.21 -19.81 -10.66
C PHE A 476 -30.31 -20.41 -11.54
N PRO A 477 -30.44 -19.98 -12.81
CA PRO A 477 -29.68 -18.91 -13.47
C PRO A 477 -30.08 -17.52 -12.95
N ALA A 478 -29.13 -16.56 -12.99
CA ALA A 478 -29.36 -15.15 -12.71
C ALA A 478 -30.37 -14.54 -13.69
N MET A 479 -31.62 -14.41 -13.28
CA MET A 479 -32.72 -13.92 -14.14
C MET A 479 -33.73 -13.12 -13.33
N VAL A 480 -34.52 -12.32 -14.04
CA VAL A 480 -35.66 -11.61 -13.50
C VAL A 480 -36.95 -12.08 -14.18
N HIS A 481 -37.95 -12.35 -13.37
CA HIS A 481 -39.26 -12.85 -13.77
C HIS A 481 -40.32 -11.85 -13.35
N VAL A 482 -41.40 -11.80 -14.11
CA VAL A 482 -42.53 -10.94 -13.82
C VAL A 482 -43.49 -11.61 -12.84
N MET A 483 -43.94 -10.89 -11.81
CA MET A 483 -44.88 -11.41 -10.81
C MET A 483 -46.33 -10.94 -11.03
N LYS A 484 -46.57 -10.04 -11.99
CA LYS A 484 -47.92 -9.60 -12.42
C LYS A 484 -47.98 -9.42 -13.95
N ALA A 485 -49.09 -9.78 -14.57
CA ALA A 485 -49.22 -9.57 -16.02
C ALA A 485 -49.21 -8.06 -16.38
N PHE A 486 -48.40 -7.69 -17.38
CA PHE A 486 -48.35 -6.34 -17.96
C PHE A 486 -49.03 -6.37 -19.32
N LYS A 487 -50.20 -5.72 -19.43
CA LYS A 487 -51.09 -5.85 -20.58
C LYS A 487 -50.77 -4.86 -21.70
N LYS A 488 -50.10 -3.75 -21.38
CA LYS A 488 -49.75 -2.70 -22.36
C LYS A 488 -48.27 -2.72 -22.67
N VAL A 489 -47.93 -2.46 -23.94
CA VAL A 489 -46.55 -2.27 -24.39
C VAL A 489 -45.97 -1.01 -23.73
N GLY A 490 -44.75 -1.11 -23.20
CA GLY A 490 -44.09 -0.04 -22.45
C GLY A 490 -44.65 0.26 -21.05
N GLU A 491 -45.54 -0.58 -20.52
CA GLU A 491 -46.06 -0.48 -19.15
C GLU A 491 -44.99 -0.79 -18.10
N LEU A 492 -44.15 -1.79 -18.38
CA LEU A 492 -42.97 -2.11 -17.58
C LEU A 492 -41.78 -1.34 -18.14
N GLU A 493 -41.22 -0.43 -17.33
CA GLU A 493 -40.02 0.33 -17.65
C GLU A 493 -38.95 0.10 -16.57
N LEU A 494 -37.83 -0.49 -16.95
CA LEU A 494 -36.69 -0.74 -16.07
C LEU A 494 -35.61 0.30 -16.31
N TRP A 495 -35.16 0.91 -15.23
CA TRP A 495 -34.09 1.91 -15.23
C TRP A 495 -32.77 1.31 -14.73
N PRO A 496 -31.63 1.68 -15.33
CA PRO A 496 -30.31 1.29 -14.81
C PRO A 496 -29.98 2.08 -13.54
N TRP A 497 -29.77 1.40 -12.43
CA TRP A 497 -29.29 1.98 -11.17
C TRP A 497 -27.81 1.72 -10.98
N GLY A 498 -27.02 2.79 -10.89
CA GLY A 498 -25.57 2.62 -10.82
C GLY A 498 -24.80 3.92 -10.72
N THR A 499 -23.48 3.81 -10.85
CA THR A 499 -22.56 4.94 -10.91
C THR A 499 -22.23 5.31 -12.35
N VAL A 500 -21.96 6.58 -12.64
CA VAL A 500 -21.59 7.06 -13.98
C VAL A 500 -20.11 7.40 -14.08
N SER A 501 -19.50 7.05 -15.22
CA SER A 501 -18.11 7.36 -15.54
C SER A 501 -17.97 7.90 -16.96
N LYS A 502 -17.12 8.90 -17.17
CA LYS A 502 -16.92 9.50 -18.50
C LYS A 502 -16.24 8.50 -19.43
N VAL A 503 -16.80 8.30 -20.63
CA VAL A 503 -16.23 7.39 -21.64
C VAL A 503 -15.02 8.06 -22.28
N ARG A 504 -13.89 7.34 -22.30
CA ARG A 504 -12.68 7.80 -23.00
C ARG A 504 -12.87 7.65 -24.50
N ALA A 505 -12.38 8.62 -25.28
CA ALA A 505 -12.42 8.58 -26.73
C ALA A 505 -11.84 7.25 -27.26
N GLY A 506 -12.57 6.59 -28.17
CA GLY A 506 -12.16 5.32 -28.79
C GLY A 506 -12.52 4.05 -28.03
N LYS A 507 -13.13 4.13 -26.84
CA LYS A 507 -13.60 2.94 -26.12
C LYS A 507 -15.02 2.56 -26.56
N ALA A 508 -15.18 1.37 -27.15
CA ALA A 508 -16.50 0.82 -27.45
C ALA A 508 -17.22 0.45 -26.15
N VAL A 509 -18.47 0.92 -26.01
CA VAL A 509 -19.32 0.67 -24.85
C VAL A 509 -20.69 0.17 -25.36
N PRO A 510 -21.30 -0.86 -24.73
CA PRO A 510 -22.63 -1.32 -25.11
C PRO A 510 -23.67 -0.19 -25.05
N LYS A 511 -24.52 -0.07 -26.07
CA LYS A 511 -25.54 1.00 -26.17
C LYS A 511 -26.47 1.03 -24.95
N ARG A 512 -26.79 -0.14 -24.39
CA ARG A 512 -27.64 -0.27 -23.21
C ARG A 512 -27.05 0.32 -21.93
N LEU A 513 -25.74 0.54 -21.87
CA LEU A 513 -25.05 1.12 -20.69
C LEU A 513 -24.60 2.56 -20.93
N LEU A 514 -24.96 3.14 -22.09
CA LEU A 514 -24.49 4.44 -22.50
C LEU A 514 -25.56 5.50 -22.26
N ALA A 515 -25.23 6.49 -21.44
CA ALA A 515 -26.01 7.69 -21.28
C ALA A 515 -25.28 8.89 -21.89
N LYS A 516 -26.01 9.83 -22.48
CA LYS A 516 -25.44 11.01 -23.14
C LYS A 516 -25.91 12.27 -22.44
N GLY A 517 -24.99 13.16 -22.11
CA GLY A 517 -25.32 14.40 -21.41
C GLY A 517 -24.11 15.29 -21.24
N PHE A 518 -24.34 16.60 -21.16
CA PHE A 518 -23.26 17.59 -20.97
C PHE A 518 -22.16 17.51 -22.05
N GLY A 519 -22.54 17.21 -23.29
CA GLY A 519 -21.62 17.06 -24.43
C GLY A 519 -20.69 15.84 -24.37
N CYS A 520 -20.91 14.93 -23.41
CA CYS A 520 -20.08 13.75 -23.18
C CYS A 520 -20.92 12.46 -23.16
N ASP A 521 -20.24 11.36 -23.42
CA ASP A 521 -20.75 10.00 -23.30
C ASP A 521 -20.38 9.46 -21.91
N TRP A 522 -21.36 8.91 -21.19
CA TRP A 522 -21.25 8.39 -19.82
C TRP A 522 -21.58 6.90 -19.78
N LEU A 523 -20.70 6.11 -19.20
CA LEU A 523 -20.89 4.70 -18.93
C LEU A 523 -21.56 4.53 -17.58
N ILE A 524 -22.70 3.84 -17.55
CA ILE A 524 -23.39 3.43 -16.32
C ILE A 524 -22.84 2.08 -15.85
N GLN A 525 -22.36 2.03 -14.62
CA GLN A 525 -21.84 0.84 -13.97
C GLN A 525 -22.77 0.42 -12.82
N PRO A 526 -23.15 -0.86 -12.71
CA PRO A 526 -24.06 -1.32 -11.67
C PRO A 526 -23.47 -1.11 -10.27
N PHE A 527 -24.34 -0.94 -9.28
CA PHE A 527 -23.95 -1.11 -7.87
C PHE A 527 -23.56 -2.56 -7.59
N LYS A 528 -22.96 -2.81 -6.43
CA LYS A 528 -22.63 -4.16 -5.95
C LYS A 528 -23.89 -5.03 -5.95
N SER A 529 -23.90 -6.08 -6.76
CA SER A 529 -25.03 -7.02 -6.87
C SER A 529 -24.99 -8.03 -5.72
N LEU A 530 -26.16 -8.56 -5.36
CA LEU A 530 -26.25 -9.70 -4.43
C LEU A 530 -25.71 -10.98 -5.07
N ASN A 531 -24.91 -11.73 -4.31
CA ASN A 531 -24.38 -13.03 -4.70
C ASN A 531 -25.29 -14.16 -4.17
N GLN A 532 -25.05 -15.41 -4.61
CA GLN A 532 -25.85 -16.58 -4.21
C GLN A 532 -26.04 -16.70 -2.69
N ALA A 533 -24.95 -16.49 -1.95
CA ALA A 533 -24.93 -16.61 -0.49
C ALA A 533 -25.84 -15.56 0.18
N ASP A 534 -26.07 -14.42 -0.48
CA ASP A 534 -26.87 -13.31 0.04
C ASP A 534 -28.38 -13.55 -0.17
N PHE A 535 -28.78 -14.41 -1.12
CA PHE A 535 -30.18 -14.81 -1.30
C PHE A 535 -30.70 -15.70 -0.17
N THR A 536 -29.82 -16.38 0.56
CA THR A 536 -30.16 -17.35 1.60
C THR A 536 -29.98 -16.82 3.03
N LYS A 537 -29.37 -15.65 3.20
CA LYS A 537 -29.12 -15.04 4.51
C LYS A 537 -30.24 -14.06 4.85
N MET A 538 -30.74 -14.12 6.09
CA MET A 538 -31.75 -13.17 6.57
C MET A 538 -31.16 -11.76 6.75
N PRO A 539 -31.96 -10.68 6.67
CA PRO A 539 -31.50 -9.28 6.65
C PRO A 539 -30.83 -8.77 7.94
N SER A 540 -30.62 -9.61 8.95
CA SER A 540 -29.98 -9.23 10.22
C SER A 540 -28.44 -9.23 10.15
N GLU A 541 -27.86 -9.63 9.03
CA GLU A 541 -26.42 -9.57 8.77
C GLU A 541 -26.16 -8.55 7.65
N GLU A 542 -25.08 -7.79 7.79
CA GLU A 542 -24.61 -6.65 6.99
C GLU A 542 -24.41 -6.95 5.48
N GLY A 543 -25.48 -7.31 4.78
CA GLY A 543 -25.49 -7.60 3.35
C GLY A 543 -25.44 -6.32 2.52
N GLU A 544 -24.24 -5.93 2.08
CA GLU A 544 -24.05 -4.83 1.14
C GLU A 544 -24.31 -5.29 -0.32
N GLY A 545 -25.53 -5.12 -0.82
CA GLY A 545 -25.83 -5.31 -2.24
C GLY A 545 -27.22 -4.82 -2.67
N VAL A 546 -27.39 -4.54 -3.97
CA VAL A 546 -28.63 -4.00 -4.54
C VAL A 546 -29.16 -4.91 -5.65
N LEU A 547 -30.46 -5.19 -5.62
CA LEU A 547 -31.19 -5.83 -6.73
C LEU A 547 -31.68 -4.77 -7.71
N CYS A 548 -30.95 -4.60 -8.81
CA CYS A 548 -31.37 -3.72 -9.89
C CYS A 548 -31.89 -4.53 -11.09
N PRO A 549 -33.22 -4.57 -11.36
CA PRO A 549 -33.81 -5.36 -12.43
C PRO A 549 -33.14 -5.20 -13.80
N PHE A 550 -32.77 -3.97 -14.15
CA PHE A 550 -32.17 -3.64 -15.45
C PHE A 550 -30.92 -4.48 -15.77
N PHE A 551 -30.06 -4.71 -14.78
CA PHE A 551 -28.83 -5.50 -14.96
C PHE A 551 -29.06 -7.01 -14.89
N TRP A 552 -30.25 -7.45 -14.47
CA TRP A 552 -30.64 -8.85 -14.36
C TRP A 552 -31.42 -9.37 -15.58
N VAL A 553 -31.83 -8.47 -16.50
CA VAL A 553 -32.38 -8.87 -17.80
C VAL A 553 -31.28 -9.48 -18.65
N ARG A 554 -31.49 -10.74 -19.06
CA ARG A 554 -30.49 -11.50 -19.83
C ARG A 554 -30.56 -11.15 -21.31
N GLU A 555 -29.39 -11.09 -21.94
CA GLU A 555 -29.29 -10.98 -23.40
C GLU A 555 -29.63 -12.32 -24.06
N THR A 556 -30.46 -12.29 -25.11
CA THR A 556 -30.76 -13.42 -25.99
C THR A 556 -30.41 -13.07 -27.43
N LYS A 557 -30.02 -14.08 -28.22
CA LYS A 557 -29.84 -13.95 -29.66
C LYS A 557 -31.13 -14.17 -30.45
N ASP A 558 -32.14 -14.71 -29.78
CA ASP A 558 -33.44 -15.01 -30.36
C ASP A 558 -34.35 -13.78 -30.20
N ALA A 559 -34.60 -13.08 -31.31
CA ALA A 559 -35.43 -11.89 -31.34
C ALA A 559 -36.92 -12.17 -31.09
N GLU A 560 -37.40 -13.41 -31.30
CA GLU A 560 -38.78 -13.81 -31.01
C GLU A 560 -38.97 -14.09 -29.51
N ALA A 561 -37.93 -14.63 -28.87
CA ALA A 561 -37.91 -14.84 -27.42
C ALA A 561 -37.74 -13.54 -26.61
N ALA A 562 -37.22 -12.46 -27.21
CA ALA A 562 -37.03 -11.19 -26.53
C ALA A 562 -38.35 -10.46 -26.28
N ASN A 563 -38.66 -10.22 -25.00
CA ASN A 563 -39.85 -9.48 -24.56
C ASN A 563 -39.52 -8.07 -24.05
N MET A 564 -38.24 -7.70 -23.94
CA MET A 564 -37.76 -6.36 -23.59
C MET A 564 -37.01 -5.71 -24.76
N MET A 565 -37.16 -4.40 -24.90
CA MET A 565 -36.47 -3.58 -25.90
C MET A 565 -35.77 -2.37 -25.26
N LEU A 566 -34.67 -1.93 -25.88
CA LEU A 566 -33.95 -0.73 -25.46
C LEU A 566 -34.71 0.51 -25.91
N HIS A 567 -35.02 1.38 -24.97
CA HIS A 567 -35.64 2.68 -25.19
C HIS A 567 -34.71 3.78 -24.67
N VAL A 568 -34.59 4.88 -25.40
CA VAL A 568 -33.75 6.02 -24.99
C VAL A 568 -34.63 7.13 -24.45
N PHE A 569 -34.66 7.28 -23.13
CA PHE A 569 -35.39 8.35 -22.47
C PHE A 569 -34.61 9.67 -22.57
N LYS A 570 -35.26 10.73 -23.08
CA LYS A 570 -34.65 12.06 -23.24
C LYS A 570 -35.29 13.08 -22.30
N LYS A 571 -34.48 13.79 -21.51
CA LYS A 571 -34.92 14.89 -20.63
C LYS A 571 -33.82 15.92 -20.47
N ASN A 572 -34.16 17.20 -20.65
CA ASN A 572 -33.23 18.34 -20.53
C ASN A 572 -31.96 18.20 -21.39
N GLY A 573 -32.09 17.67 -22.61
CA GLY A 573 -30.94 17.43 -23.52
C GLY A 573 -30.08 16.21 -23.17
N ASN A 574 -30.38 15.52 -22.07
CA ASN A 574 -29.71 14.29 -21.67
C ASN A 574 -30.52 13.06 -22.12
N ALA A 575 -29.82 11.97 -22.42
CA ALA A 575 -30.39 10.72 -22.91
C ALA A 575 -29.94 9.54 -22.02
N PHE A 576 -30.89 8.73 -21.57
CA PHE A 576 -30.66 7.59 -20.69
C PHE A 576 -31.22 6.31 -21.32
N PRO A 577 -30.50 5.18 -21.23
CA PRO A 577 -31.01 3.89 -21.68
C PRO A 577 -32.00 3.33 -20.65
N THR A 578 -33.18 2.90 -21.09
CA THR A 578 -34.18 2.19 -20.29
C THR A 578 -34.62 0.93 -21.03
N LEU A 579 -35.06 -0.11 -20.32
CA LEU A 579 -35.64 -1.30 -20.94
C LEU A 579 -37.15 -1.24 -20.79
N ARG A 580 -37.88 -1.42 -21.88
CA ARG A 580 -39.34 -1.45 -21.91
C ARG A 580 -39.86 -2.76 -22.47
N ASN A 581 -41.02 -3.22 -22.00
CA ASN A 581 -41.62 -4.41 -22.59
C ASN A 581 -42.09 -4.13 -24.03
N LYS A 582 -41.69 -4.99 -24.97
CA LYS A 582 -42.00 -4.92 -26.41
C LYS A 582 -43.40 -5.46 -26.73
N ARG A 583 -43.89 -6.38 -25.92
CA ARG A 583 -45.22 -6.99 -26.02
C ARG A 583 -45.86 -7.11 -24.63
N PRO A 584 -47.16 -7.42 -24.53
CA PRO A 584 -47.74 -7.86 -23.27
C PRO A 584 -46.93 -9.02 -22.68
N ILE A 585 -46.67 -8.97 -21.37
CA ILE A 585 -45.87 -9.96 -20.64
C ILE A 585 -46.78 -10.65 -19.64
N GLU A 586 -46.80 -11.98 -19.68
CA GLU A 586 -47.61 -12.78 -18.77
C GLU A 586 -46.94 -12.94 -17.40
N MET A 587 -47.73 -13.34 -16.40
CA MET A 587 -47.19 -13.66 -15.07
C MET A 587 -46.20 -14.84 -15.16
N TYR A 588 -45.10 -14.74 -14.42
CA TYR A 588 -43.96 -15.66 -14.39
C TYR A 588 -43.10 -15.74 -15.65
N GLU A 589 -43.34 -14.85 -16.62
CA GLU A 589 -42.49 -14.79 -17.80
C GLU A 589 -41.11 -14.19 -17.46
N THR A 590 -40.04 -14.79 -18.00
CA THR A 590 -38.66 -14.32 -17.83
C THR A 590 -38.36 -13.14 -18.74
N LEU A 591 -37.74 -12.08 -18.23
CA LEU A 591 -37.39 -10.93 -19.05
C LEU A 591 -36.10 -11.18 -19.84
N LEU A 592 -36.21 -11.05 -21.16
CA LEU A 592 -35.13 -11.26 -22.13
C LEU A 592 -35.03 -10.05 -23.06
N TYR A 593 -33.80 -9.60 -23.29
CA TYR A 593 -33.47 -8.49 -24.18
C TYR A 593 -32.65 -8.98 -25.37
N CYS A 594 -32.97 -8.51 -26.58
CA CYS A 594 -32.13 -8.70 -27.76
C CYS A 594 -31.67 -7.33 -28.25
N GLU A 595 -30.39 -7.22 -28.60
CA GLU A 595 -29.87 -6.03 -29.27
C GLU A 595 -30.33 -6.07 -30.74
N GLU A 596 -31.48 -5.47 -31.03
CA GLU A 596 -31.93 -5.29 -32.40
C GLU A 596 -31.06 -4.23 -33.11
N GLU A 597 -30.60 -4.54 -34.33
CA GLU A 597 -30.08 -3.53 -35.24
C GLU A 597 -31.21 -2.56 -35.59
N GLN A 598 -31.26 -1.42 -34.90
CA GLN A 598 -32.26 -0.38 -35.21
C GLN A 598 -32.06 0.14 -36.64
N GLN A 599 -32.96 -0.25 -37.54
CA GLN A 599 -33.34 0.59 -38.67
C GLN A 599 -33.94 1.89 -38.12
N GLU A 600 -33.44 3.02 -38.61
CA GLU A 600 -33.89 4.36 -38.22
C GLU A 600 -35.41 4.49 -38.29
N GLU A 601 -36.04 4.95 -37.19
CA GLU A 601 -37.45 5.31 -37.17
C GLU A 601 -37.74 6.36 -38.25
N ALA A 602 -38.58 5.96 -39.21
CA ALA A 602 -39.16 6.84 -40.22
C ALA A 602 -39.93 7.99 -39.56
N LYS A 603 -39.52 9.22 -39.88
CA LYS A 603 -40.22 10.46 -39.52
C LYS A 603 -41.70 10.41 -39.97
N PRO A 604 -42.64 11.00 -39.21
CA PRO A 604 -44.05 11.02 -39.58
C PRO A 604 -44.25 11.85 -40.86
N LYS A 605 -44.88 11.23 -41.87
CA LYS A 605 -45.30 11.90 -43.11
C LYS A 605 -46.21 13.08 -42.78
N LYS A 606 -45.74 14.30 -43.03
CA LYS A 606 -46.58 15.50 -43.11
C LYS A 606 -47.64 15.27 -44.19
N LYS A 607 -48.92 15.42 -43.81
CA LYS A 607 -50.06 15.50 -44.74
C LYS A 607 -49.81 16.62 -45.74
N ALA A 608 -49.71 16.28 -47.02
CA ALA A 608 -49.75 17.24 -48.11
C ALA A 608 -51.15 17.85 -48.18
N LYS A 609 -51.20 19.19 -48.18
CA LYS A 609 -52.38 20.00 -48.39
C LYS A 609 -52.75 19.89 -49.89
N LYS A 610 -54.00 19.56 -50.19
CA LYS A 610 -54.58 19.67 -51.54
C LYS A 610 -54.60 21.14 -51.95
N GLU A 611 -54.04 21.44 -53.11
CA GLU A 611 -54.60 22.40 -54.07
C GLU A 611 -55.08 21.62 -55.29
#